data_AF-A0A382EZP3-F1
#
_entry.id   AF-A0A382EZP3-F1
#
_cell.length_a   1.000
_cell.length_b   1.000
_cell.length_c   1.000
_cell.angle_alpha   90.00
_cell.angle_beta   90.00
_cell.angle_gamma   90.00
#
_symmetry.space_group_name_H-M   'P 1'
#
loop_
_entity.id
_entity.type
_entity.pdbx_description
1 polymer ?
#
loop_
_entity_poly.entity_id
_entity_poly.type
_entity_poly.pdbx_seq_one_letter_code
_entity_poly.pdbx_strand_id
1 'polypeptide(L)'
;MKLEDTIDFLLGKKTFIVSVNVVSRQNLVRLIVDAEHHISLGETTEITKRIRDSKDIQSMLPDGVRIEVSTPGVTSPLEYEYQYKKNIGRKLNISLHGKYDKNILGVLKDVKENGIHMTYKGGKIQFYPFEKICKATVQISF
;
A
#
# COMPACT_ATOMS: atom_id res chain seq x y z
N MET A 1 8.05 10.54 -22.36
CA MET A 1 7.17 10.02 -21.29
C MET A 1 7.99 9.06 -20.46
N LYS A 2 7.94 9.12 -19.11
CA LYS A 2 8.68 8.16 -18.27
C LYS A 2 7.90 6.84 -18.20
N LEU A 3 8.60 5.75 -17.90
CA LEU A 3 7.99 4.43 -17.73
C LEU A 3 6.89 4.45 -16.66
N GLU A 4 7.14 5.14 -15.54
CA GLU A 4 6.20 5.26 -14.43
C GLU A 4 4.90 5.95 -14.86
N ASP A 5 4.97 7.07 -15.59
CA ASP A 5 3.80 7.79 -16.12
C ASP A 5 2.94 6.88 -17.01
N THR A 6 3.60 6.04 -17.80
CA THR A 6 2.93 5.09 -18.71
C THR A 6 2.24 3.99 -17.92
N ILE A 7 2.90 3.46 -16.89
CA ILE A 7 2.32 2.43 -16.01
C ILE A 7 1.13 3.00 -15.26
N ASP A 8 1.24 4.22 -14.73
CA ASP A 8 0.18 4.88 -13.95
C ASP A 8 -1.11 5.01 -14.76
N PHE A 9 -1.01 5.41 -16.04
CA PHE A 9 -2.15 5.46 -16.95
C PHE A 9 -2.82 4.09 -17.19
N LEU A 10 -2.07 3.00 -17.08
CA LEU A 10 -2.57 1.64 -17.24
C LEU A 10 -3.20 1.09 -15.96
N LEU A 11 -2.97 1.73 -14.81
CA LEU A 11 -3.59 1.32 -13.56
C LEU A 11 -5.10 1.58 -13.57
N GLY A 12 -5.84 0.72 -12.87
CA GLY A 12 -7.28 0.92 -12.66
C GLY A 12 -7.56 2.11 -11.76
N LYS A 13 -8.83 2.53 -11.70
CA LYS A 13 -9.28 3.59 -10.79
C LYS A 13 -8.84 3.26 -9.36
N LYS A 14 -8.36 4.30 -8.63
CA LYS A 14 -8.00 4.21 -7.21
C LYS A 14 -6.86 3.22 -6.89
N THR A 15 -6.06 2.88 -7.90
CA THR A 15 -4.82 2.11 -7.75
C THR A 15 -3.65 3.06 -8.00
N PHE A 16 -2.62 2.94 -7.18
CA PHE A 16 -1.49 3.86 -7.11
C PHE A 16 -0.18 3.08 -7.16
N ILE A 17 0.82 3.64 -7.82
CA ILE A 17 2.19 3.14 -7.75
C ILE A 17 2.78 3.52 -6.40
N VAL A 18 3.27 2.52 -5.66
CA VAL A 18 4.07 2.73 -4.44
C VAL A 18 5.56 2.70 -4.75
N SER A 19 5.98 1.80 -5.65
CA SER A 19 7.38 1.68 -6.05
C SER A 19 7.51 1.03 -7.42
N VAL A 20 8.44 1.55 -8.22
CA VAL A 20 8.92 0.91 -9.45
C VAL A 20 10.41 0.61 -9.28
N ASN A 21 10.80 -0.64 -9.50
CA ASN A 21 12.19 -1.05 -9.46
C ASN A 21 12.56 -1.79 -10.74
N VAL A 22 13.46 -1.19 -11.52
CA VAL A 22 13.98 -1.77 -12.77
C VAL A 22 15.28 -2.51 -12.47
N VAL A 23 15.29 -3.82 -12.69
CA VAL A 23 16.44 -4.70 -12.50
C VAL A 23 16.99 -5.08 -13.87
N SER A 24 17.81 -4.20 -14.46
CA SER A 24 18.27 -4.33 -15.85
C SER A 24 19.00 -5.64 -16.14
N ARG A 25 19.79 -6.16 -15.19
CA ARG A 25 20.51 -7.45 -15.36
C ARG A 25 19.60 -8.66 -15.51
N GLN A 26 18.34 -8.56 -15.08
CA GLN A 26 17.37 -9.65 -15.11
C GLN A 26 16.25 -9.40 -16.12
N ASN A 27 16.32 -8.30 -16.89
CA ASN A 27 15.20 -7.80 -17.69
C ASN A 27 13.88 -7.85 -16.91
N LEU A 28 13.88 -7.31 -15.69
CA LEU A 28 12.77 -7.39 -14.75
C LEU A 28 12.36 -6.00 -14.26
N VAL A 29 11.06 -5.74 -14.26
CA VAL A 29 10.46 -4.59 -13.58
C VAL A 29 9.57 -5.10 -12.46
N ARG A 30 9.90 -4.71 -11.22
CA ARG A 30 9.06 -4.96 -10.05
C ARG A 30 8.22 -3.73 -9.75
N LEU A 31 6.92 -3.95 -9.63
CA LEU A 31 5.94 -2.93 -9.31
C LEU A 31 5.28 -3.28 -7.98
N ILE A 32 5.32 -2.34 -7.04
CA ILE A 32 4.47 -2.37 -5.86
C ILE A 32 3.31 -1.42 -6.12
N VAL A 33 2.09 -1.96 -6.17
CA VAL A 33 0.86 -1.19 -6.32
C VAL A 33 0.01 -1.26 -5.07
N ASP A 34 -0.70 -0.19 -4.77
CA ASP A 34 -1.65 -0.16 -3.67
C ASP A 34 -2.95 0.51 -4.10
N ALA A 35 -4.04 0.24 -3.40
CA ALA A 35 -5.34 0.81 -3.75
C ALA A 35 -6.15 1.22 -2.52
N GLU A 36 -7.24 1.95 -2.75
CA GLU A 36 -8.25 2.22 -1.72
C GLU A 36 -8.99 0.96 -1.26
N HIS A 37 -8.89 -0.14 -2.01
CA HIS A 37 -9.42 -1.46 -1.66
C HIS A 37 -8.29 -2.48 -1.48
N HIS A 38 -8.63 -3.68 -0.99
CA HIS A 38 -7.68 -4.79 -0.95
C HIS A 38 -7.53 -5.37 -2.35
N ILE A 39 -6.33 -5.23 -2.92
CA ILE A 39 -5.99 -5.82 -4.22
C ILE A 39 -5.86 -7.34 -4.05
N SER A 40 -6.65 -8.08 -4.81
CA SER A 40 -6.60 -9.54 -4.89
C SER A 40 -5.46 -10.05 -5.78
N LEU A 41 -5.14 -11.34 -5.66
CA LEU A 41 -4.19 -11.99 -6.56
C LEU A 41 -4.63 -11.90 -8.03
N GLY A 42 -5.93 -12.03 -8.30
CA GLY A 42 -6.49 -11.88 -9.64
C GLY A 42 -6.24 -10.49 -10.22
N GLU A 43 -6.44 -9.43 -9.43
CA GLU A 43 -6.17 -8.05 -9.86
C GLU A 43 -4.69 -7.81 -10.16
N THR A 44 -3.77 -8.31 -9.31
CA THR A 44 -2.33 -8.20 -9.63
C THR A 44 -1.97 -8.90 -10.94
N THR A 45 -2.63 -10.03 -11.24
CA THR A 45 -2.44 -10.78 -12.49
C THR A 45 -2.96 -9.96 -13.68
N GLU A 46 -4.13 -9.34 -13.54
CA GLU A 46 -4.71 -8.49 -14.58
C GLU A 46 -3.84 -7.26 -14.86
N ILE A 47 -3.37 -6.57 -13.81
CA ILE A 47 -2.46 -5.43 -13.94
C ILE A 47 -1.17 -5.85 -14.65
N THR A 48 -0.58 -6.98 -14.25
CA THR A 48 0.63 -7.52 -14.90
C THR A 48 0.41 -7.73 -16.40
N LYS A 49 -0.70 -8.39 -16.76
CA LYS A 49 -1.05 -8.65 -18.17
C LYS A 49 -1.25 -7.35 -18.94
N ARG A 50 -1.98 -6.39 -18.38
CA ARG A 50 -2.27 -5.11 -19.02
C ARG A 50 -1.01 -4.30 -19.31
N ILE A 51 -0.08 -4.25 -18.36
CA ILE A 51 1.21 -3.56 -18.53
C ILE A 51 2.02 -4.25 -19.64
N ARG A 52 2.14 -5.57 -19.58
CA ARG A 52 2.90 -6.36 -20.57
C ARG A 52 2.33 -6.26 -21.99
N ASP A 53 1.00 -6.25 -22.12
CA ASP A 53 0.31 -6.21 -23.40
C ASP A 53 0.20 -4.77 -23.98
N SER A 54 0.68 -3.75 -23.25
CA SER A 54 0.71 -2.35 -23.70
C SER A 54 1.77 -2.12 -24.78
N LYS A 55 1.35 -1.52 -25.90
CA LYS A 55 2.25 -1.16 -27.01
C LYS A 55 3.30 -0.13 -26.60
N ASP A 56 2.93 0.82 -25.76
CA ASP A 56 3.85 1.86 -25.28
C ASP A 56 4.97 1.24 -24.44
N ILE A 57 4.62 0.30 -23.56
CA ILE A 57 5.58 -0.45 -22.74
C ILE A 57 6.48 -1.31 -23.63
N GLN A 58 5.92 -2.03 -24.60
CA GLN A 58 6.69 -2.84 -25.54
C GLN A 58 7.65 -1.99 -26.39
N SER A 59 7.24 -0.79 -26.81
CA SER A 59 8.11 0.13 -27.53
C SER A 59 9.24 0.68 -26.65
N MET A 60 9.00 0.86 -25.34
CA MET A 60 10.02 1.29 -24.39
C MET A 60 11.00 0.16 -24.01
N LEU A 61 10.54 -1.10 -24.06
CA LEU A 61 11.28 -2.28 -23.63
C LEU A 61 11.30 -3.35 -24.74
N PRO A 62 11.97 -3.08 -25.88
CA PRO A 62 11.88 -3.90 -27.10
C PRO A 62 12.51 -5.29 -26.97
N ASP A 63 13.49 -5.46 -26.08
CA ASP A 63 14.15 -6.75 -25.82
C ASP A 63 13.28 -7.71 -24.99
N GLY A 64 12.08 -7.27 -24.60
CA GLY A 64 11.20 -7.98 -23.71
C GLY A 64 11.61 -7.82 -22.25
N VAL A 65 10.60 -7.79 -21.38
CA VAL A 65 10.78 -7.59 -19.94
C VAL A 65 9.83 -8.50 -19.17
N ARG A 66 10.30 -9.05 -18.06
CA ARG A 66 9.44 -9.67 -17.06
C ARG A 66 8.84 -8.57 -16.18
N ILE A 67 7.53 -8.63 -15.97
CA ILE A 67 6.83 -7.73 -15.05
C ILE A 67 6.38 -8.54 -13.84
N GLU A 68 6.72 -8.07 -12.64
CA GLU A 68 6.24 -8.62 -11.36
C GLU A 68 5.43 -7.54 -10.64
N VAL A 69 4.12 -7.76 -10.45
CA VAL A 69 3.25 -6.85 -9.70
C VAL A 69 2.92 -7.47 -8.35
N SER A 70 3.07 -6.68 -7.30
CA SER A 70 2.74 -7.09 -5.92
C SER A 70 2.14 -5.92 -5.14
N THR A 71 1.61 -6.18 -3.96
CA THR A 71 1.11 -5.16 -3.04
C THR A 71 2.15 -4.85 -1.96
N PRO A 72 2.05 -3.71 -1.24
CA PRO A 72 2.83 -3.51 -0.03
C PRO A 72 2.66 -4.69 0.92
N GLY A 73 3.76 -5.07 1.59
CA GLY A 73 3.70 -6.09 2.62
C GLY A 73 2.74 -5.67 3.74
N VAL A 74 2.15 -6.63 4.45
CA VAL A 74 1.19 -6.33 5.52
C VAL A 74 1.84 -5.51 6.66
N THR A 75 3.14 -5.64 6.84
CA THR A 75 3.94 -4.87 7.81
C THR A 75 4.47 -3.55 7.26
N SER A 76 4.13 -3.18 6.02
CA SER A 76 4.46 -1.88 5.46
C SER A 76 3.76 -0.78 6.25
N PRO A 77 4.42 0.38 6.45
CA PRO A 77 3.81 1.52 7.12
C PRO A 77 2.60 2.03 6.36
N LEU A 78 1.58 2.48 7.09
CA LEU A 78 0.45 3.22 6.55
C LEU A 78 0.83 4.70 6.51
N GLU A 79 1.06 5.20 5.29
CA GLU A 79 1.52 6.57 5.01
C GLU A 79 0.38 7.46 4.49
N TYR A 80 -0.60 6.86 3.80
CA TYR A 80 -1.71 7.58 3.19
C TYR A 80 -3.05 7.28 3.87
N GLU A 81 -3.94 8.27 3.91
CA GLU A 81 -5.25 8.16 4.55
C GLU A 81 -6.09 6.97 4.03
N TYR A 82 -6.06 6.72 2.71
CA TYR A 82 -6.79 5.59 2.12
C TYR A 82 -6.34 4.23 2.68
N GLN A 83 -5.07 4.13 3.09
CA GLN A 83 -4.53 2.91 3.66
C GLN A 83 -5.07 2.67 5.07
N TYR A 84 -5.35 3.72 5.84
CA TYR A 84 -6.08 3.58 7.10
C TYR A 84 -7.52 3.16 6.81
N LYS A 85 -8.21 3.86 5.90
CA LYS A 85 -9.63 3.60 5.56
C LYS A 85 -9.89 2.15 5.16
N LYS A 86 -9.07 1.58 4.26
CA LYS A 86 -9.25 0.19 3.82
C LYS A 86 -8.92 -0.86 4.88
N ASN A 87 -8.25 -0.46 5.96
CA ASN A 87 -7.87 -1.34 7.07
C ASN A 87 -8.76 -1.15 8.31
N ILE A 88 -9.88 -0.43 8.20
CA ILE A 88 -10.88 -0.39 9.28
C ILE A 88 -11.32 -1.81 9.65
N GLY A 89 -11.39 -2.10 10.94
CA GLY A 89 -11.66 -3.43 11.49
C GLY A 89 -10.41 -4.28 11.73
N ARG A 90 -9.25 -3.93 11.16
CA ARG A 90 -7.99 -4.64 11.41
C ARG A 90 -7.28 -4.12 12.66
N LYS A 91 -6.40 -4.96 13.21
CA LYS A 91 -5.51 -4.57 14.31
C LYS A 91 -4.33 -3.78 13.75
N LEU A 92 -4.10 -2.59 14.30
CA LEU A 92 -2.93 -1.78 14.01
C LEU A 92 -1.97 -1.77 15.19
N ASN A 93 -0.70 -1.63 14.87
CA ASN A 93 0.36 -1.24 15.78
C ASN A 93 0.81 0.18 15.44
N ILE A 94 0.62 1.13 16.34
CA ILE A 94 1.03 2.52 16.15
C ILE A 94 2.10 2.92 17.17
N SER A 95 3.08 3.71 16.73
CA SER A 95 4.00 4.42 17.61
C SER A 95 3.70 5.92 17.61
N LEU A 96 3.82 6.56 18.77
CA LEU A 96 3.50 7.98 18.94
C LEU A 96 4.76 8.82 19.18
N HIS A 97 4.73 10.08 18.74
CA HIS A 97 5.81 11.03 19.01
C HIS A 97 6.05 11.18 20.52
N GLY A 98 7.32 11.15 20.92
CA GLY A 98 7.74 11.30 22.31
C GLY A 98 7.54 10.07 23.20
N LYS A 99 7.09 8.93 22.64
CA LYS A 99 6.97 7.65 23.36
C LYS A 99 7.79 6.57 22.66
N TYR A 100 9.11 6.69 22.73
CA TYR A 100 10.05 5.90 21.94
C TYR A 100 9.98 4.37 22.16
N ASP A 101 9.34 3.88 23.23
CA ASP A 101 9.24 2.43 23.50
C ASP A 101 7.81 1.88 23.69
N LYS A 102 6.77 2.70 23.46
CA LYS A 102 5.38 2.25 23.70
C LYS A 102 4.56 2.22 22.42
N ASN A 103 4.61 1.06 21.79
CA ASN A 103 3.67 0.67 20.74
C ASN A 103 2.26 0.54 21.32
N ILE A 104 1.28 1.13 20.65
CA ILE A 104 -0.14 1.00 20.96
C ILE A 104 -0.73 0.01 19.97
N LEU A 105 -1.27 -1.09 20.52
CA LEU A 105 -1.99 -2.08 19.75
C LEU A 105 -3.49 -1.86 19.91
N GLY A 106 -4.24 -1.95 18.81
CA GLY A 106 -5.69 -1.83 18.87
C GLY A 106 -6.36 -2.10 17.54
N VAL A 107 -7.66 -2.33 17.55
CA VAL A 107 -8.47 -2.44 16.34
C VAL A 107 -8.84 -1.05 15.87
N LEU A 108 -8.53 -0.73 14.60
CA LEU A 108 -8.99 0.48 13.95
C LEU A 108 -10.50 0.43 13.80
N LYS A 109 -11.21 1.41 14.35
CA LYS A 109 -12.67 1.49 14.31
C LYS A 109 -13.18 2.52 13.33
N ASP A 110 -12.45 3.62 13.17
CA ASP A 110 -12.86 4.73 12.32
C ASP A 110 -11.66 5.60 11.94
N VAL A 111 -11.78 6.31 10.82
CA VAL A 111 -10.78 7.25 10.30
C VAL A 111 -11.47 8.59 10.10
N LYS A 112 -10.92 9.64 10.72
CA LYS A 112 -11.34 11.03 10.56
C LYS A 112 -10.27 11.80 9.80
N GLU A 113 -10.61 13.01 9.40
CA GLU A 113 -9.71 13.91 8.67
C GLU A 113 -8.38 14.15 9.41
N ASN A 114 -8.41 14.25 10.74
CA ASN A 114 -7.25 14.58 11.56
C ASN A 114 -6.67 13.40 12.36
N GLY A 115 -7.19 12.18 12.20
CA GLY A 115 -6.68 11.03 12.95
C GLY A 115 -7.56 9.79 12.90
N ILE A 116 -7.27 8.85 13.82
CA ILE A 116 -7.91 7.54 13.85
C ILE A 116 -8.51 7.22 15.21
N HIS A 117 -9.59 6.46 15.21
CA HIS A 117 -10.17 5.88 16.41
C HIS A 117 -9.77 4.41 16.53
N MET A 118 -9.18 4.02 17.66
CA MET A 118 -8.81 2.63 17.93
C MET A 118 -9.36 2.17 19.29
N THR A 119 -9.57 0.85 19.42
CA THR A 119 -9.92 0.21 20.70
C THR A 119 -8.99 -0.97 20.99
N TYR A 120 -8.62 -1.13 22.26
CA TYR A 120 -7.87 -2.29 22.73
C TYR A 120 -8.80 -3.29 23.41
N LYS A 121 -8.82 -4.54 22.93
CA LYS A 121 -9.62 -5.66 23.47
C LYS A 121 -11.10 -5.31 23.71
N GLY A 122 -11.71 -4.48 22.87
CA GLY A 122 -13.11 -4.07 22.99
C GLY A 122 -13.40 -3.06 24.10
N GLY A 123 -12.37 -2.45 24.69
CA GLY A 123 -12.52 -1.38 25.68
C GLY A 123 -12.89 -0.03 25.05
N LYS A 124 -12.66 1.05 25.82
CA LYS A 124 -12.95 2.42 25.41
C LYS A 124 -12.27 2.78 24.09
N ILE A 125 -13.04 3.36 23.16
CA ILE A 125 -12.50 3.92 21.92
C ILE A 125 -11.66 5.16 22.26
N GLN A 126 -10.43 5.19 21.78
CA GLN A 126 -9.51 6.31 21.93
C GLN A 126 -9.21 6.93 20.56
N PHE A 127 -9.04 8.24 20.53
CA PHE A 127 -8.67 8.99 19.33
C PHE A 127 -7.17 9.28 19.33
N TYR A 128 -6.53 9.08 18.18
CA TYR A 128 -5.11 9.34 17.95
C TYR A 128 -4.95 10.28 16.74
N PRO A 129 -4.52 11.53 16.94
CA PRO A 129 -4.27 12.46 15.85
C PRO A 129 -3.14 11.97 14.94
N PHE A 130 -3.24 12.18 13.62
CA PHE A 130 -2.18 11.79 12.68
C PHE A 130 -0.84 12.45 13.01
N GLU A 131 -0.85 13.73 13.41
CA GLU A 131 0.35 14.48 13.84
C GLU A 131 1.08 13.85 15.03
N LYS A 132 0.42 12.99 15.79
CA LYS A 132 1.02 12.27 16.92
C LYS A 132 1.51 10.89 16.54
N ILE A 133 1.12 10.35 15.39
CA ILE A 133 1.49 9.00 14.93
C ILE A 133 2.80 9.10 14.13
N CYS A 134 3.87 8.51 14.65
CA CYS A 134 5.14 8.39 13.93
C CYS A 134 5.08 7.30 12.87
N LYS A 135 4.43 6.17 13.20
CA LYS A 135 4.36 4.98 12.36
C LYS A 135 3.12 4.20 12.72
N ALA A 136 2.45 3.66 11.70
CA ALA A 136 1.36 2.71 11.86
C ALA A 136 1.58 1.52 10.94
N THR A 137 1.38 0.30 11.42
CA THR A 137 1.44 -0.93 10.61
C THR A 137 0.26 -1.84 10.95
N VAL A 138 -0.18 -2.65 9.98
CA VAL A 138 -1.18 -3.69 10.25
C VAL A 138 -0.50 -4.84 11.00
N GLN A 139 -1.12 -5.27 12.10
CA GLN A 139 -0.65 -6.43 12.87
C GLN A 139 -1.34 -7.70 12.37
N ILE A 140 -0.54 -8.66 11.89
CA ILE A 140 -1.02 -10.01 11.60
C ILE A 140 -1.21 -10.75 12.92
N SER A 141 -2.38 -11.37 13.10
CA SER A 141 -2.61 -12.35 14.15
C SER A 141 -2.73 -13.71 13.46
N PHE A 142 -1.83 -14.63 13.79
CA PHE A 142 -1.89 -16.02 13.36
C PHE A 142 -2.73 -16.83 14.35
#